data_AF-A0A4R2KLY0-F1
#
_entry.id   AF-A0A4R2KLY0-F1
#
_cell.length_a   1.000
_cell.length_b   1.000
_cell.length_c   1.000
_cell.angle_alpha   90.00
_cell.angle_beta   90.00
_cell.angle_gamma   90.00
#
_symmetry.space_group_name_H-M   'P 1'
#
loop_
_entity.id
_entity.type
_entity.pdbx_description
1 polymer ?
#
loop_
_entity_poly.entity_id
_entity_poly.type
_entity_poly.pdbx_seq_one_letter_code
_entity_poly.pdbx_strand_id
1 'polypeptide(L)'
;MIKIIEQSPFKDAAINSSMPYENYGDYYALFVGKYMKHSIYRSLLYFDLPALEGIGRVNKVELHLYIVRNDNPSCKKEFQIYRMTEGFEENTVNYANQPIIDEVLYQAFTINEEINTYVKVDITKLFNDWYCRIYPNYGLLVKASDENSNPMVAFYSKDNDDEIYIPKLQIEFNKFEEKDKTIVTKNIENKNINPVIFYNMGNKYFEDRDYKNAYEYYKEGFEKFIPKEKYSPKLLFRMVKTLDQLERYEEGLKIIDQGLEYYSDFTDLIFLRATLYYKQNKISLAIKEFNKCLDMGESPIYLNFIEGAGSFRAYDALAQIYYELKDYDECYHYCKKVLQVNPKFIDPLHTIMKILFNEQRDINDIKEKLESFFGTNLDGKEYITLADVYFEQRKYEIAYEYLIKAEEMIGFSSKHFYRKGMCLLFLKNYKESYKTFEKIKKGELYEKAIYKMVLCEILSGNMYNATKLLNMVRNPENNNTRKVYYALKNTLEGKNYEIISDDQEESKQFTDIIFELLNIIIEATSPENFEKSLQLLNLIENDEVLLRLAKLYYHHGLDNIAYEEFARSIKLFDQIDYEGLNMMKKIFLKNKLGTK
;
A
#
# COMPACT_ATOMS: atom_id res chain seq x y z
N MET A 1 -35.00 6.81 -18.16
CA MET A 1 -35.76 7.39 -17.04
C MET A 1 -34.78 7.76 -15.93
N ILE A 2 -34.85 8.98 -15.37
CA ILE A 2 -34.02 9.38 -14.22
C ILE A 2 -34.57 8.67 -12.98
N LYS A 3 -33.70 8.01 -12.22
CA LYS A 3 -33.99 7.41 -10.91
C LYS A 3 -33.16 8.08 -9.83
N ILE A 4 -33.71 8.12 -8.62
CA ILE A 4 -33.04 8.63 -7.42
C ILE A 4 -33.02 7.51 -6.38
N ILE A 5 -31.86 7.26 -5.79
CA ILE A 5 -31.67 6.37 -4.65
C ILE A 5 -31.10 7.20 -3.49
N GLU A 6 -31.60 6.97 -2.29
CA GLU A 6 -31.02 7.53 -1.06
C GLU A 6 -30.32 6.42 -0.26
N GLN A 7 -29.13 6.71 0.26
CA GLN A 7 -28.32 5.75 1.02
C GLN A 7 -27.72 6.43 2.25
N SER A 8 -28.07 5.93 3.44
CA SER A 8 -27.48 6.37 4.71
C SER A 8 -26.10 5.74 4.93
N PRO A 9 -25.21 6.35 5.75
CA PRO A 9 -23.90 5.79 6.03
C PRO A 9 -24.04 4.47 6.80
N PHE A 10 -23.13 3.54 6.54
CA PHE A 10 -22.99 2.32 7.33
C PHE A 10 -22.11 2.55 8.56
N LYS A 11 -21.12 3.45 8.47
CA LYS A 11 -20.32 3.93 9.62
C LYS A 11 -20.18 5.45 9.57
N ASP A 12 -20.21 6.12 10.71
CA ASP A 12 -19.78 7.50 10.87
C ASP A 12 -19.19 7.75 12.28
N ALA A 13 -18.30 8.74 12.38
CA ALA A 13 -17.72 9.10 13.67
C ALA A 13 -17.19 10.54 13.63
N ALA A 14 -17.35 11.25 14.75
CA ALA A 14 -16.59 12.46 15.02
C ALA A 14 -15.29 12.13 15.73
N ILE A 15 -14.20 12.80 15.37
CA ILE A 15 -12.90 12.67 16.05
C ILE A 15 -12.42 14.05 16.46
N ASN A 16 -11.80 14.17 17.65
CA ASN A 16 -11.36 15.46 18.16
C ASN A 16 -9.94 15.44 18.73
N SER A 17 -9.17 16.50 18.46
CA SER A 17 -7.74 16.56 18.79
C SER A 17 -7.44 16.72 20.29
N SER A 18 -8.41 17.17 21.09
CA SER A 18 -8.21 17.42 22.53
C SER A 18 -8.46 16.18 23.37
N MET A 19 -9.26 15.24 22.87
CA MET A 19 -9.51 13.92 23.43
C MET A 19 -9.13 12.88 22.39
N PRO A 20 -7.82 12.76 22.04
CA PRO A 20 -7.41 12.10 20.82
C PRO A 20 -7.59 10.57 20.83
N TYR A 21 -7.83 9.97 21.99
CA TYR A 21 -8.03 8.53 22.15
C TYR A 21 -9.49 8.16 22.46
N GLU A 22 -10.36 9.16 22.66
CA GLU A 22 -11.78 8.92 22.89
C GLU A 22 -12.48 8.62 21.56
N ASN A 23 -13.36 7.63 21.60
CA ASN A 23 -14.23 7.27 20.49
C ASN A 23 -15.58 7.98 20.63
N TYR A 24 -16.12 8.46 19.51
CA TYR A 24 -17.45 9.08 19.43
C TYR A 24 -18.24 8.50 18.25
N GLY A 25 -18.08 7.20 18.00
CA GLY A 25 -18.77 6.50 16.90
C GLY A 25 -20.26 6.27 17.17
N ASP A 26 -20.71 6.50 18.40
CA ASP A 26 -22.12 6.40 18.83
C ASP A 26 -22.71 7.79 19.19
N TYR A 27 -21.98 8.87 18.93
CA TYR A 27 -22.40 10.21 19.31
C TYR A 27 -23.37 10.79 18.30
N TYR A 28 -24.48 11.38 18.77
CA TYR A 28 -25.59 11.88 17.94
C TYR A 28 -25.21 12.98 16.92
N ALA A 29 -23.99 13.54 16.99
CA ALA A 29 -23.55 14.65 16.15
C ALA A 29 -22.12 14.52 15.62
N LEU A 30 -21.93 14.90 14.36
CA LEU A 30 -20.68 14.92 13.61
C LEU A 30 -20.10 16.34 13.59
N PHE A 31 -19.14 16.63 14.47
CA PHE A 31 -18.49 17.95 14.53
C PHE A 31 -17.37 18.11 13.51
N VAL A 32 -17.28 19.29 12.89
CA VAL A 32 -16.21 19.67 11.97
C VAL A 32 -15.73 21.09 12.27
N GLY A 33 -14.41 21.29 12.26
CA GLY A 33 -13.79 22.59 12.47
C GLY A 33 -13.16 22.73 13.84
N LYS A 34 -13.02 23.96 14.35
CA LYS A 34 -12.26 24.20 15.59
C LYS A 34 -13.11 24.87 16.66
N TYR A 35 -13.14 24.27 17.84
CA TYR A 35 -13.84 24.81 19.00
C TYR A 35 -12.88 25.60 19.90
N MET A 36 -13.25 26.85 20.20
CA MET A 36 -12.58 27.73 21.19
C MET A 36 -11.04 27.71 21.12
N LYS A 37 -10.44 27.74 19.91
CA LYS A 37 -8.98 27.71 19.66
C LYS A 37 -8.22 26.47 20.14
N HIS A 38 -8.87 25.46 20.71
CA HIS A 38 -8.19 24.29 21.28
C HIS A 38 -8.44 23.01 20.49
N SER A 39 -9.71 22.64 20.27
CA SER A 39 -10.08 21.32 19.74
C SER A 39 -10.36 21.37 18.24
N ILE A 40 -9.62 20.62 17.44
CA ILE A 40 -9.90 20.38 16.03
C ILE A 40 -10.78 19.14 15.92
N TYR A 41 -11.91 19.28 15.25
CA TYR A 41 -12.86 18.22 14.96
C TYR A 41 -12.88 17.88 13.46
N ARG A 42 -13.00 16.59 13.17
CA ARG A 42 -13.20 16.03 11.83
C ARG A 42 -14.29 14.97 11.90
N SER A 43 -14.97 14.75 10.78
CA SER A 43 -16.00 13.71 10.69
C SER A 43 -15.62 12.70 9.62
N LEU A 44 -15.81 11.43 9.94
CA LEU A 44 -15.59 10.29 9.07
C LEU A 44 -16.95 9.72 8.69
N LEU A 45 -17.16 9.41 7.42
CA LEU A 45 -18.36 8.73 6.95
C LEU A 45 -18.00 7.64 5.94
N TYR A 46 -18.62 6.48 6.08
CA TYR A 46 -18.52 5.36 5.15
C TYR A 46 -19.93 4.94 4.71
N PHE A 47 -20.12 4.84 3.40
CA PHE A 47 -21.39 4.44 2.78
C PHE A 47 -21.17 3.14 2.01
N ASP A 48 -22.05 2.17 2.16
CA ASP A 48 -22.13 1.07 1.21
C ASP A 48 -22.65 1.58 -0.13
N LEU A 49 -22.06 1.11 -1.23
CA LEU A 49 -22.47 1.53 -2.56
C LEU A 49 -23.71 0.72 -3.00
N PRO A 50 -24.86 1.35 -3.29
CA PRO A 50 -26.05 0.61 -3.69
C PRO A 50 -25.86 0.02 -5.09
N ALA A 51 -26.48 -1.14 -5.33
CA ALA A 51 -26.56 -1.71 -6.66
C ALA A 51 -27.50 -0.87 -7.54
N LEU A 52 -26.96 -0.18 -8.54
CA LEU A 52 -27.74 0.60 -9.50
C LEU A 52 -28.29 -0.34 -10.60
N GLU A 53 -29.59 -0.57 -10.61
CA GLU A 53 -30.25 -1.48 -11.57
C GLU A 53 -30.26 -0.91 -13.01
N GLY A 54 -29.59 -1.61 -13.95
CA GLY A 54 -29.66 -1.38 -15.41
C GLY A 54 -28.40 -0.75 -16.06
N ILE A 55 -28.44 -0.58 -17.38
CA ILE A 55 -27.44 0.21 -18.12
C ILE A 55 -27.75 1.68 -17.87
N GLY A 56 -26.76 2.44 -17.41
CA GLY A 56 -27.01 3.77 -16.87
C GLY A 56 -25.74 4.49 -16.48
N ARG A 57 -25.79 5.82 -16.53
CA ARG A 57 -24.74 6.74 -16.07
C ARG A 57 -25.24 7.43 -14.81
N VAL A 58 -24.40 7.46 -13.77
CA VAL A 58 -24.61 8.31 -12.60
C VAL A 58 -24.55 9.76 -13.08
N ASN A 59 -25.66 10.47 -12.93
CA ASN A 59 -25.77 11.87 -13.34
C ASN A 59 -25.15 12.76 -12.28
N LYS A 60 -25.54 12.51 -11.01
CA LYS A 60 -25.17 13.34 -9.87
C LYS A 60 -25.24 12.53 -8.58
N VAL A 61 -24.32 12.77 -7.66
CA VAL A 61 -24.37 12.25 -6.29
C VAL A 61 -24.16 13.39 -5.32
N GLU A 62 -25.14 13.62 -4.46
CA GLU A 62 -25.09 14.68 -3.43
C GLU A 62 -25.00 14.05 -2.05
N LEU A 63 -23.98 14.45 -1.29
CA LEU A 63 -23.91 14.21 0.14
C LEU A 63 -24.74 15.26 0.86
N HIS A 64 -25.75 14.80 1.61
CA HIS A 64 -26.63 15.64 2.40
C HIS A 64 -26.25 15.54 3.87
N LEU A 65 -25.90 16.67 4.48
CA LEU A 65 -25.58 16.77 5.90
C LEU A 65 -26.50 17.82 6.55
N TYR A 66 -27.26 17.43 7.57
CA TYR A 66 -28.17 18.36 8.25
C TYR A 66 -27.44 19.15 9.32
N ILE A 67 -27.42 20.48 9.20
CA ILE A 67 -26.67 21.37 10.10
C ILE A 67 -27.47 21.57 11.39
N VAL A 68 -26.91 21.11 12.52
CA VAL A 68 -27.53 21.26 13.86
C VAL A 68 -26.85 22.31 14.71
N ARG A 69 -25.64 22.72 14.32
CA ARG A 69 -24.86 23.74 15.01
C ARG A 69 -24.02 24.51 14.01
N ASN A 70 -24.00 25.82 14.14
CA ASN A 70 -23.17 26.71 13.33
C ASN A 70 -22.68 27.88 14.21
N ASP A 71 -21.45 27.78 14.69
CA ASP A 71 -20.87 28.81 15.59
C ASP A 71 -20.42 30.01 14.76
N ASN A 72 -20.72 31.24 15.19
CA ASN A 72 -20.43 32.46 14.42
C ASN A 72 -21.03 32.43 12.99
N PRO A 73 -22.36 32.35 12.83
CA PRO A 73 -23.01 32.21 11.52
C PRO A 73 -22.77 33.39 10.56
N SER A 74 -22.35 34.55 11.07
CA SER A 74 -21.96 35.71 10.25
C SER A 74 -20.63 35.52 9.51
N CYS A 75 -19.85 34.49 9.83
CA CYS A 75 -18.59 34.19 9.18
C CYS A 75 -18.74 33.03 8.20
N LYS A 76 -18.28 33.25 6.97
CA LYS A 76 -18.10 32.21 5.95
C LYS A 76 -17.14 31.13 6.47
N LYS A 77 -17.57 29.86 6.45
CA LYS A 77 -16.79 28.69 6.85
C LYS A 77 -16.60 27.77 5.65
N GLU A 78 -15.38 27.33 5.42
CA GLU A 78 -15.05 26.48 4.27
C GLU A 78 -14.56 25.11 4.75
N PHE A 79 -15.14 24.06 4.18
CA PHE A 79 -14.87 22.67 4.51
C PHE A 79 -14.45 21.90 3.26
N GLN A 80 -13.71 20.82 3.48
CA GLN A 80 -13.11 19.99 2.44
C GLN A 80 -13.43 18.52 2.70
N ILE A 81 -13.62 17.79 1.60
CA ILE A 81 -13.86 16.36 1.56
C ILE A 81 -12.67 15.69 0.91
N TYR A 82 -12.12 14.71 1.62
CA TYR A 82 -11.03 13.85 1.16
C TYR A 82 -11.46 12.39 1.14
N ARG A 83 -10.86 11.62 0.24
CA ARG A 83 -10.97 10.16 0.23
C ARG A 83 -10.06 9.58 1.29
N MET A 84 -10.55 8.60 2.05
CA MET A 84 -9.70 7.80 2.94
C MET A 84 -9.01 6.67 2.17
N THR A 85 -7.76 6.37 2.51
CA THR A 85 -6.94 5.33 1.84
C THR A 85 -6.92 4.01 2.60
N GLU A 86 -7.50 3.96 3.79
CA GLU A 86 -7.68 2.78 4.62
C GLU A 86 -9.02 2.85 5.36
N GLY A 87 -9.56 1.70 5.76
CA GLY A 87 -10.84 1.62 6.47
C GLY A 87 -10.74 2.01 7.95
N PHE A 88 -11.89 2.24 8.59
CA PHE A 88 -11.99 2.44 10.03
C PHE A 88 -13.06 1.57 10.66
N GLU A 89 -12.87 1.27 11.95
CA GLU A 89 -13.87 0.63 12.79
C GLU A 89 -14.53 1.68 13.69
N GLU A 90 -15.85 1.84 13.50
CA GLU A 90 -16.66 2.88 14.15
C GLU A 90 -16.50 2.91 15.67
N ASN A 91 -16.47 1.74 16.32
CA ASN A 91 -16.41 1.62 17.78
C ASN A 91 -15.00 1.85 18.36
N THR A 92 -13.98 2.07 17.52
CA THR A 92 -12.59 2.23 17.98
C THR A 92 -11.87 3.43 17.38
N VAL A 93 -12.42 4.04 16.33
CA VAL A 93 -11.79 5.18 15.66
C VAL A 93 -11.79 6.42 16.56
N ASN A 94 -10.66 7.11 16.59
CA ASN A 94 -10.42 8.31 17.38
C ASN A 94 -9.43 9.20 16.61
N TYR A 95 -9.07 10.35 17.17
CA TYR A 95 -8.18 11.27 16.46
C TYR A 95 -6.76 10.71 16.29
N ALA A 96 -6.30 9.84 17.19
CA ALA A 96 -4.96 9.28 17.17
C ALA A 96 -4.79 8.15 16.15
N ASN A 97 -5.84 7.36 15.89
CA ASN A 97 -5.85 6.25 14.92
C ASN A 97 -6.73 6.52 13.69
N GLN A 98 -7.04 7.80 13.42
CA GLN A 98 -7.87 8.18 12.26
C GLN A 98 -7.25 7.68 10.94
N PRO A 99 -8.08 7.31 9.95
CA PRO A 99 -7.57 6.85 8.66
C PRO A 99 -6.69 7.86 7.94
N ILE A 100 -5.70 7.36 7.24
CA ILE A 100 -4.93 8.14 6.27
C ILE A 100 -5.86 8.63 5.16
N ILE A 101 -5.70 9.90 4.77
CA ILE A 101 -6.42 10.52 3.65
C ILE A 101 -5.50 10.73 2.45
N ASP A 102 -6.09 10.74 1.27
CA ASP A 102 -5.44 11.12 0.03
C ASP A 102 -5.03 12.61 0.06
N GLU A 103 -3.96 12.98 -0.65
CA GLU A 103 -3.56 14.38 -0.85
C GLU A 103 -4.49 15.10 -1.83
N VAL A 104 -5.25 14.37 -2.65
CA VAL A 104 -6.19 14.93 -3.62
C VAL A 104 -7.47 15.41 -2.93
N LEU A 105 -7.71 16.72 -3.01
CA LEU A 105 -8.99 17.33 -2.65
C LEU A 105 -10.08 16.90 -3.63
N TYR A 106 -11.14 16.25 -3.14
CA TYR A 106 -12.26 15.83 -3.97
C TYR A 106 -13.32 16.91 -4.12
N GLN A 107 -13.66 17.58 -3.01
CA GLN A 107 -14.65 18.64 -3.03
C GLN A 107 -14.46 19.60 -1.86
N ALA A 108 -14.76 20.88 -2.10
CA ALA A 108 -14.90 21.88 -1.04
C ALA A 108 -16.32 22.46 -1.03
N PHE A 109 -16.79 22.87 0.13
CA PHE A 109 -18.09 23.50 0.30
C PHE A 109 -18.04 24.56 1.38
N THR A 110 -19.01 25.47 1.37
CA THR A 110 -19.09 26.59 2.30
C THR A 110 -20.39 26.53 3.09
N ILE A 111 -20.32 26.90 4.37
CA ILE A 111 -21.47 27.21 5.22
C ILE A 111 -21.31 28.65 5.71
N ASN A 112 -22.33 29.46 5.49
CA ASN A 112 -22.47 30.83 5.94
C ASN A 112 -23.34 30.85 7.22
N GLU A 113 -24.58 31.31 7.08
CA GLU A 113 -25.56 31.45 8.15
C GLU A 113 -26.52 30.25 8.28
N GLU A 114 -26.37 29.23 7.42
CA GLU A 114 -27.26 28.07 7.40
C GLU A 114 -27.23 27.30 8.73
N ILE A 115 -28.41 26.98 9.24
CA ILE A 115 -28.65 26.13 10.43
C ILE A 115 -30.04 25.52 10.31
N ASN A 116 -30.28 24.34 10.89
CA ASN A 116 -31.54 23.60 10.78
C ASN A 116 -31.96 23.35 9.32
N THR A 117 -30.98 23.06 8.48
CA THR A 117 -31.18 22.77 7.05
C THR A 117 -30.06 21.87 6.55
N TYR A 118 -30.27 21.28 5.37
CA TYR A 118 -29.27 20.46 4.70
C TYR A 118 -28.27 21.32 3.94
N VAL A 119 -26.98 21.05 4.13
CA VAL A 119 -25.96 21.33 3.11
C VAL A 119 -25.90 20.15 2.14
N LYS A 120 -25.90 20.45 0.85
CA LYS A 120 -25.82 19.47 -0.24
C LYS A 120 -24.49 19.64 -0.96
N VAL A 121 -23.67 18.59 -0.95
CA VAL A 121 -22.31 18.63 -1.49
C VAL A 121 -22.20 17.64 -2.64
N ASP A 122 -21.90 18.13 -3.84
CA ASP A 122 -21.69 17.27 -5.01
C ASP A 122 -20.39 16.45 -4.85
N ILE A 123 -20.53 15.15 -4.68
CA ILE A 123 -19.42 14.19 -4.57
C ILE A 123 -19.41 13.21 -5.74
N THR A 124 -20.02 13.56 -6.88
CA THR A 124 -20.20 12.67 -8.04
C THR A 124 -18.89 12.04 -8.50
N LYS A 125 -17.79 12.82 -8.50
CA LYS A 125 -16.46 12.31 -8.86
C LYS A 125 -15.97 11.25 -7.88
N LEU A 126 -16.02 11.54 -6.57
CA LEU A 126 -15.60 10.62 -5.52
C LEU A 126 -16.41 9.31 -5.56
N PHE A 127 -17.73 9.43 -5.68
CA PHE A 127 -18.61 8.28 -5.82
C PHE A 127 -18.28 7.46 -7.06
N ASN A 128 -18.06 8.09 -8.22
CA ASN A 128 -17.71 7.38 -9.44
C ASN A 128 -16.35 6.69 -9.34
N ASP A 129 -15.36 7.28 -8.67
CA ASP A 129 -14.07 6.64 -8.47
C ASP A 129 -14.21 5.35 -7.63
N TRP A 130 -15.06 5.36 -6.60
CA TRP A 130 -15.40 4.14 -5.85
C TRP A 130 -16.24 3.15 -6.67
N TYR A 131 -17.27 3.63 -7.34
CA TYR A 131 -18.22 2.81 -8.09
C TYR A 131 -17.57 2.12 -9.31
N CYS A 132 -16.64 2.81 -9.97
CA CYS A 132 -15.82 2.28 -11.05
C CYS A 132 -14.63 1.45 -10.55
N ARG A 133 -14.41 1.39 -9.23
CA ARG A 133 -13.28 0.68 -8.57
C ARG A 133 -11.91 1.22 -8.99
N ILE A 134 -11.81 2.52 -9.26
CA ILE A 134 -10.51 3.22 -9.41
C ILE A 134 -9.78 3.19 -8.07
N TYR A 135 -10.52 3.38 -6.97
CA TYR A 135 -10.04 3.21 -5.61
C TYR A 135 -10.98 2.32 -4.80
N PRO A 136 -10.48 1.55 -3.81
CA PRO A 136 -11.32 0.92 -2.81
C PRO A 136 -12.16 1.97 -2.08
N ASN A 137 -13.40 1.63 -1.72
CA ASN A 137 -14.25 2.48 -0.90
C ASN A 137 -13.89 2.28 0.57
N TYR A 138 -13.19 3.24 1.15
CA TYR A 138 -12.96 3.30 2.60
C TYR A 138 -13.72 4.44 3.27
N GLY A 139 -14.57 5.15 2.52
CA GLY A 139 -15.31 6.32 2.97
C GLY A 139 -14.58 7.65 2.74
N LEU A 140 -15.15 8.70 3.33
CA LEU A 140 -14.67 10.07 3.21
C LEU A 140 -14.41 10.69 4.59
N LEU A 141 -13.49 11.66 4.59
CA LEU A 141 -13.21 12.52 5.73
C LEU A 141 -13.61 13.95 5.40
N VAL A 142 -14.34 14.59 6.30
CA VAL A 142 -14.70 16.01 6.25
C VAL A 142 -13.88 16.79 7.28
N LYS A 143 -13.19 17.83 6.82
CA LYS A 143 -12.41 18.73 7.70
C LYS A 143 -12.55 20.19 7.29
N ALA A 144 -12.21 21.11 8.18
CA ALA A 144 -12.09 22.52 7.83
C ALA A 144 -10.91 22.76 6.89
N SER A 145 -11.07 23.69 5.95
CA SER A 145 -10.02 24.11 5.02
C SER A 145 -8.86 24.79 5.76
N ASP A 146 -9.19 25.57 6.79
CA ASP A 146 -8.23 26.15 7.73
C ASP A 146 -8.56 25.76 9.16
N GLU A 147 -7.84 24.75 9.68
CA GLU A 147 -7.94 24.27 11.07
C GLU A 147 -7.26 25.22 12.09
N ASN A 148 -6.72 26.37 11.64
CA ASN A 148 -6.23 27.43 12.53
C ASN A 148 -7.31 28.47 12.85
N SER A 149 -8.31 28.63 11.99
CA SER A 149 -9.51 29.44 12.22
C SER A 149 -10.51 28.73 13.16
N ASN A 150 -11.66 29.35 13.48
CA ASN A 150 -12.72 28.76 14.32
C ASN A 150 -14.03 28.45 13.53
N PRO A 151 -14.01 27.62 12.47
CA PRO A 151 -15.17 27.35 11.63
C PRO A 151 -15.99 26.18 12.18
N MET A 152 -16.48 26.28 13.42
CA MET A 152 -17.17 25.17 14.08
C MET A 152 -18.61 24.98 13.57
N VAL A 153 -18.89 23.79 13.04
CA VAL A 153 -20.21 23.31 12.63
C VAL A 153 -20.40 21.89 13.14
N ALA A 154 -21.66 21.49 13.39
CA ALA A 154 -22.00 20.09 13.60
C ALA A 154 -23.16 19.67 12.71
N PHE A 155 -23.12 18.41 12.28
CA PHE A 155 -24.20 17.73 11.58
C PHE A 155 -24.80 16.63 12.44
N TYR A 156 -26.00 16.14 12.15
CA TYR A 156 -26.46 14.91 12.79
C TYR A 156 -25.63 13.70 12.36
N SER A 157 -25.45 12.75 13.28
CA SER A 157 -24.90 11.41 13.04
C SER A 157 -26.00 10.45 12.60
N LYS A 158 -25.65 9.26 12.09
CA LYS A 158 -26.59 8.15 11.90
C LYS A 158 -27.23 7.68 13.22
N ASP A 159 -26.56 7.91 14.35
CA ASP A 159 -27.07 7.54 15.69
C ASP A 159 -28.08 8.56 16.25
N ASN A 160 -28.53 9.51 15.43
CA ASN A 160 -29.63 10.40 15.79
C ASN A 160 -30.99 9.68 15.66
N ASP A 161 -31.88 9.89 16.63
CA ASP A 161 -33.19 9.22 16.70
C ASP A 161 -34.13 9.54 15.51
N ASP A 162 -33.94 10.69 14.87
CA ASP A 162 -34.76 11.13 13.74
C ASP A 162 -34.08 10.80 12.41
N GLU A 163 -34.50 9.69 11.80
CA GLU A 163 -34.01 9.18 10.51
C GLU A 163 -34.15 10.20 9.36
N ILE A 164 -34.97 11.24 9.52
CA ILE A 164 -35.16 12.27 8.48
C ILE A 164 -33.94 13.18 8.37
N TYR A 165 -33.14 13.32 9.44
CA TYR A 165 -32.03 14.28 9.51
C TYR A 165 -30.63 13.65 9.48
N ILE A 166 -30.53 12.32 9.46
CA ILE A 166 -29.24 11.63 9.40
C ILE A 166 -28.53 11.88 8.06
N PRO A 167 -27.18 11.73 7.99
CA PRO A 167 -26.44 11.87 6.75
C PRO A 167 -26.97 10.93 5.66
N LYS A 168 -26.99 11.37 4.40
CA LYS A 168 -27.36 10.51 3.28
C LYS A 168 -26.70 10.91 1.96
N LEU A 169 -26.51 9.93 1.09
CA LEU A 169 -26.20 10.14 -0.33
C LEU A 169 -27.49 10.13 -1.12
N GLN A 170 -27.74 11.18 -1.91
CA GLN A 170 -28.77 11.19 -2.94
C GLN A 170 -28.10 10.93 -4.29
N ILE A 171 -28.38 9.77 -4.89
CA ILE A 171 -27.77 9.30 -6.13
C ILE A 171 -28.79 9.40 -7.25
N GLU A 172 -28.59 10.35 -8.17
CA GLU A 172 -29.35 10.49 -9.40
C GLU A 172 -28.64 9.75 -10.54
N PHE A 173 -29.36 8.85 -11.22
CA PHE A 173 -28.81 8.14 -12.37
C PHE A 173 -29.85 7.93 -13.47
N ASN A 174 -29.36 7.88 -14.70
CA ASN A 174 -30.17 7.51 -15.84
C ASN A 174 -30.27 6.00 -15.95
N LYS A 175 -31.49 5.46 -15.92
CA LYS A 175 -31.77 4.09 -16.38
C LYS A 175 -32.08 4.14 -17.87
N PHE A 176 -31.22 3.55 -18.70
CA PHE A 176 -31.52 3.27 -20.10
C PHE A 176 -32.38 2.00 -20.15
N GLU A 177 -33.55 2.09 -20.79
CA GLU A 177 -34.34 0.90 -21.12
C GLU A 177 -33.74 0.28 -22.38
N GLU A 178 -33.46 -1.02 -22.36
CA GLU A 178 -33.11 -1.77 -23.56
C GLU A 178 -34.32 -1.78 -24.51
N LYS A 179 -34.22 -1.06 -25.63
CA LYS A 179 -35.14 -1.24 -26.76
C LYS A 179 -34.57 -2.28 -27.73
N ASP A 180 -35.47 -3.17 -28.12
CA ASP A 180 -35.37 -4.21 -29.16
C ASP A 180 -34.68 -5.53 -28.81
N LYS A 181 -35.37 -6.34 -28.01
CA LYS A 181 -35.38 -7.81 -28.15
C LYS A 181 -36.40 -8.22 -29.21
N THR A 182 -36.00 -8.20 -30.47
CA THR A 182 -36.56 -9.14 -31.45
C THR A 182 -35.41 -9.92 -32.05
N ILE A 183 -35.39 -11.22 -31.75
CA ILE A 183 -35.02 -12.38 -32.59
C ILE A 183 -34.64 -13.55 -31.67
N VAL A 184 -35.62 -14.46 -31.54
CA VAL A 184 -35.54 -15.91 -31.32
C VAL A 184 -34.89 -16.38 -30.00
N THR A 185 -35.71 -16.44 -28.96
CA THR A 185 -35.56 -17.47 -27.91
C THR A 185 -36.39 -18.69 -28.29
N LYS A 186 -35.71 -19.75 -28.75
CA LYS A 186 -36.21 -21.11 -28.58
C LYS A 186 -35.48 -21.71 -27.40
N ASN A 187 -36.27 -21.95 -26.34
CA ASN A 187 -35.98 -22.73 -25.15
C ASN A 187 -34.78 -22.27 -24.30
N ILE A 188 -35.07 -21.78 -23.09
CA ILE A 188 -34.60 -22.39 -21.82
C ILE A 188 -35.53 -21.83 -20.73
N GLU A 189 -36.48 -22.66 -20.31
CA GLU A 189 -36.96 -22.62 -18.93
C GLU A 189 -35.84 -23.19 -18.07
N ASN A 190 -35.21 -22.36 -17.21
CA ASN A 190 -34.67 -22.78 -15.93
C ASN A 190 -34.27 -21.55 -15.09
N LYS A 191 -35.10 -21.26 -14.09
CA LYS A 191 -34.89 -20.47 -12.85
C LYS A 191 -33.79 -19.37 -12.86
N ASN A 192 -34.27 -18.12 -12.89
CA ASN A 192 -33.57 -16.85 -12.61
C ASN A 192 -32.53 -16.91 -11.48
N ILE A 193 -31.26 -17.06 -11.80
CA ILE A 193 -30.15 -16.63 -10.95
C ILE A 193 -29.26 -15.69 -11.77
N ASN A 194 -29.13 -14.44 -11.33
CA ASN A 194 -28.36 -13.40 -11.99
C ASN A 194 -26.85 -13.77 -11.96
N PRO A 195 -26.16 -13.89 -13.13
CA PRO A 195 -24.72 -14.21 -13.21
C PRO A 195 -23.82 -13.29 -12.36
N VAL A 196 -24.27 -12.06 -12.12
CA VAL A 196 -23.58 -11.06 -11.28
C VAL A 196 -23.42 -11.53 -9.83
N ILE A 197 -24.37 -12.32 -9.30
CA ILE A 197 -24.29 -12.86 -7.94
C ILE A 197 -23.06 -13.77 -7.81
N PHE A 198 -22.84 -14.65 -8.77
CA PHE A 198 -21.69 -15.55 -8.79
C PHE A 198 -20.37 -14.77 -8.89
N TYR A 199 -20.31 -13.73 -9.73
CA TYR A 199 -19.16 -12.82 -9.78
C TYR A 199 -18.90 -12.12 -8.43
N ASN A 200 -19.94 -11.65 -7.74
CA ASN A 200 -19.79 -10.98 -6.44
C ASN A 200 -19.35 -11.95 -5.34
N MET A 201 -19.92 -13.16 -5.31
CA MET A 201 -19.51 -14.23 -4.40
C MET A 201 -18.05 -14.63 -4.65
N GLY A 202 -17.67 -14.82 -5.91
CA GLY A 202 -16.27 -15.08 -6.27
C GLY A 202 -15.32 -13.99 -5.77
N ASN A 203 -15.71 -12.71 -5.88
CA ASN A 203 -14.90 -11.61 -5.33
C ASN A 203 -14.74 -11.69 -3.81
N LYS A 204 -15.80 -12.03 -3.08
CA LYS A 204 -15.71 -12.19 -1.61
C LYS A 204 -14.67 -13.24 -1.24
N TYR A 205 -14.77 -14.43 -1.82
CA TYR A 205 -13.79 -15.50 -1.59
C TYR A 205 -12.38 -15.14 -2.07
N PHE A 206 -12.28 -14.35 -3.14
CA PHE A 206 -10.99 -13.85 -3.63
C PHE A 206 -10.30 -12.93 -2.61
N GLU A 207 -11.05 -12.01 -2.00
CA GLU A 207 -10.53 -11.12 -0.94
C GLU A 207 -10.16 -11.92 0.32
N ASP A 208 -10.92 -12.98 0.65
CA ASP A 208 -10.61 -13.93 1.73
C ASP A 208 -9.41 -14.85 1.40
N ARG A 209 -8.76 -14.67 0.23
CA ARG A 209 -7.66 -15.51 -0.31
C ARG A 209 -8.02 -16.98 -0.53
N ASP A 210 -9.30 -17.31 -0.51
CA ASP A 210 -9.81 -18.63 -0.86
C ASP A 210 -10.05 -18.72 -2.38
N TYR A 211 -8.93 -18.82 -3.10
CA TYR A 211 -8.94 -18.80 -4.57
C TYR A 211 -9.67 -20.00 -5.18
N LYS A 212 -9.72 -21.13 -4.46
CA LYS A 212 -10.41 -22.33 -4.94
C LYS A 212 -11.91 -22.08 -5.01
N ASN A 213 -12.52 -21.62 -3.92
CA ASN A 213 -13.94 -21.31 -3.90
C ASN A 213 -14.25 -20.10 -4.79
N ALA A 214 -13.38 -19.09 -4.82
CA ALA A 214 -13.53 -17.97 -5.73
C ALA A 214 -13.68 -18.43 -7.19
N TYR A 215 -12.82 -19.35 -7.64
CA TYR A 215 -12.88 -19.86 -9.01
C TYR A 215 -14.15 -20.66 -9.31
N GLU A 216 -14.63 -21.50 -8.39
CA GLU A 216 -15.88 -22.25 -8.62
C GLU A 216 -17.07 -21.30 -8.80
N TYR A 217 -17.18 -20.25 -7.98
CA TYR A 217 -18.19 -19.23 -8.18
C TYR A 217 -18.02 -18.47 -9.50
N TYR A 218 -16.81 -18.07 -9.85
CA TYR A 218 -16.60 -17.41 -11.14
C TYR A 218 -16.95 -18.30 -12.33
N LYS A 219 -16.62 -19.59 -12.26
CA LYS A 219 -16.97 -20.59 -13.27
C LYS A 219 -18.47 -20.73 -13.42
N GLU A 220 -19.24 -20.80 -12.32
CA GLU A 220 -20.70 -20.82 -12.37
C GLU A 220 -21.32 -19.55 -12.99
N GLY A 221 -20.67 -18.40 -12.75
CA GLY A 221 -21.00 -17.14 -13.42
C GLY A 221 -20.71 -17.18 -14.92
N PHE A 222 -19.61 -17.81 -15.30
CA PHE A 222 -19.16 -17.94 -16.68
C PHE A 222 -20.00 -18.94 -17.49
N GLU A 223 -20.54 -19.99 -16.89
CA GLU A 223 -21.52 -20.88 -17.55
C GLU A 223 -22.78 -20.12 -17.99
N LYS A 224 -23.07 -18.99 -17.34
CA LYS A 224 -24.21 -18.12 -17.63
C LYS A 224 -23.75 -16.78 -18.24
N PHE A 225 -22.58 -16.78 -18.87
CA PHE A 225 -21.92 -15.58 -19.37
C PHE A 225 -22.75 -14.88 -20.45
N ILE A 226 -22.92 -13.57 -20.29
CA ILE A 226 -23.58 -12.70 -21.27
C ILE A 226 -22.55 -11.69 -21.76
N PRO A 227 -22.09 -11.79 -23.03
CA PRO A 227 -21.11 -10.85 -23.57
C PRO A 227 -21.61 -9.40 -23.50
N LYS A 228 -20.67 -8.46 -23.35
CA LYS A 228 -20.90 -6.99 -23.29
C LYS A 228 -21.67 -6.46 -22.08
N GLU A 229 -22.03 -7.31 -21.12
CA GLU A 229 -22.52 -6.86 -19.81
C GLU A 229 -21.41 -6.23 -18.96
N LYS A 230 -21.78 -5.34 -18.03
CA LYS A 230 -20.83 -4.59 -17.18
C LYS A 230 -19.93 -5.51 -16.33
N TYR A 231 -20.44 -6.66 -15.91
CA TYR A 231 -19.68 -7.63 -15.10
C TYR A 231 -18.77 -8.52 -15.95
N SER A 232 -19.07 -8.70 -17.23
CA SER A 232 -18.47 -9.71 -18.09
C SER A 232 -16.95 -9.55 -18.31
N PRO A 233 -16.40 -8.37 -18.67
CA PRO A 233 -14.95 -8.22 -18.78
C PRO A 233 -14.27 -8.33 -17.41
N LYS A 234 -14.94 -7.91 -16.32
CA LYS A 234 -14.45 -8.04 -14.95
C LYS A 234 -14.40 -9.50 -14.49
N LEU A 235 -15.39 -10.30 -14.88
CA LEU A 235 -15.45 -11.73 -14.58
C LEU A 235 -14.31 -12.47 -15.28
N LEU A 236 -14.12 -12.23 -16.59
CA LEU A 236 -12.99 -12.79 -17.34
C LEU A 236 -11.65 -12.44 -16.67
N PHE A 237 -11.43 -11.16 -16.38
CA PHE A 237 -10.23 -10.67 -15.69
C PHE A 237 -10.01 -11.38 -14.34
N ARG A 238 -11.05 -11.46 -13.50
CA ARG A 238 -10.96 -12.10 -12.18
C ARG A 238 -10.74 -13.60 -12.28
N MET A 239 -11.38 -14.30 -13.22
CA MET A 239 -11.14 -15.73 -13.46
C MET A 239 -9.67 -16.00 -13.77
N VAL A 240 -9.08 -15.23 -14.68
CA VAL A 240 -7.67 -15.38 -15.06
C VAL A 240 -6.75 -15.09 -13.86
N LYS A 241 -7.00 -14.01 -13.12
CA LYS A 241 -6.23 -13.70 -11.90
C LYS A 241 -6.34 -14.78 -10.84
N THR A 242 -7.51 -15.39 -10.65
CA THR A 242 -7.71 -16.49 -9.70
C THR A 242 -6.99 -17.75 -10.15
N LEU A 243 -7.08 -18.10 -11.44
CA LEU A 243 -6.36 -19.25 -12.00
C LEU A 243 -4.83 -19.06 -11.93
N ASP A 244 -4.35 -17.82 -12.07
CA ASP A 244 -2.96 -17.48 -11.84
C ASP A 244 -2.52 -17.75 -10.38
N GLN A 245 -3.33 -17.37 -9.39
CA GLN A 245 -3.06 -17.70 -7.97
C GLN A 245 -3.11 -19.20 -7.67
N LEU A 246 -3.94 -19.95 -8.40
CA LEU A 246 -4.04 -21.41 -8.28
C LEU A 246 -2.97 -22.16 -9.10
N GLU A 247 -2.08 -21.46 -9.79
CA GLU A 247 -1.08 -22.03 -10.72
C GLU A 247 -1.69 -22.89 -11.86
N ARG A 248 -2.98 -22.67 -12.17
CA ARG A 248 -3.74 -23.38 -13.22
C ARG A 248 -3.64 -22.64 -14.55
N TYR A 249 -2.41 -22.46 -15.03
CA TYR A 249 -2.10 -21.52 -16.12
C TYR A 249 -2.77 -21.87 -17.47
N GLU A 250 -2.83 -23.15 -17.84
CA GLU A 250 -3.44 -23.59 -19.10
C GLU A 250 -4.95 -23.35 -19.15
N GLU A 251 -5.64 -23.40 -18.01
CA GLU A 251 -7.05 -23.00 -17.93
C GLU A 251 -7.19 -21.49 -18.05
N GLY A 252 -6.27 -20.73 -17.45
CA GLY A 252 -6.24 -19.27 -17.56
C GLY A 252 -6.08 -18.82 -19.02
N LEU A 253 -5.19 -19.47 -19.77
CA LEU A 253 -5.01 -19.22 -21.21
C LEU A 253 -6.30 -19.46 -22.01
N LYS A 254 -7.04 -20.53 -21.72
CA LYS A 254 -8.33 -20.81 -22.39
C LYS A 254 -9.38 -19.72 -22.12
N ILE A 255 -9.47 -19.25 -20.87
CA ILE A 255 -10.38 -18.14 -20.52
C ILE A 255 -9.97 -16.85 -21.25
N ILE A 256 -8.68 -16.59 -21.40
CA ILE A 256 -8.20 -15.43 -22.17
C ILE A 256 -8.60 -15.54 -23.63
N ASP A 257 -8.38 -16.69 -24.26
CA ASP A 257 -8.72 -16.89 -25.68
C ASP A 257 -10.23 -16.69 -25.90
N GLN A 258 -11.08 -17.25 -25.03
CA GLN A 258 -12.52 -17.01 -25.04
C GLN A 258 -12.88 -15.54 -24.81
N GLY A 259 -12.21 -14.86 -23.87
CA GLY A 259 -12.44 -13.46 -23.57
C GLY A 259 -12.13 -12.54 -24.75
N LEU A 260 -11.06 -12.84 -25.48
CA LEU A 260 -10.63 -12.08 -26.66
C LEU A 260 -11.53 -12.30 -27.89
N GLU A 261 -12.30 -13.39 -27.94
CA GLU A 261 -13.37 -13.55 -28.96
C GLU A 261 -14.48 -12.51 -28.77
N TYR A 262 -14.79 -12.15 -27.52
CA TYR A 262 -15.82 -11.15 -27.20
C TYR A 262 -15.28 -9.71 -27.20
N TYR A 263 -14.03 -9.53 -26.78
CA TYR A 263 -13.39 -8.24 -26.57
C TYR A 263 -11.99 -8.22 -27.19
N SER A 264 -11.93 -8.00 -28.51
CA SER A 264 -10.66 -8.07 -29.26
C SER A 264 -9.65 -6.97 -28.88
N ASP A 265 -10.12 -5.87 -28.30
CA ASP A 265 -9.36 -4.69 -27.86
C ASP A 265 -9.00 -4.72 -26.36
N PHE A 266 -9.14 -5.89 -25.71
CA PHE A 266 -8.86 -6.06 -24.28
C PHE A 266 -7.37 -6.33 -24.01
N THR A 267 -6.54 -5.30 -24.13
CA THR A 267 -5.08 -5.38 -23.94
C THR A 267 -4.68 -6.02 -22.60
N ASP A 268 -5.44 -5.82 -21.53
CA ASP A 268 -5.15 -6.38 -20.22
C ASP A 268 -5.18 -7.91 -20.20
N LEU A 269 -6.08 -8.55 -20.96
CA LEU A 269 -6.09 -10.01 -21.07
C LEU A 269 -4.84 -10.52 -21.80
N ILE A 270 -4.33 -9.74 -22.76
CA ILE A 270 -3.07 -10.05 -23.47
C ILE A 270 -1.90 -9.89 -22.51
N PHE A 271 -1.91 -8.86 -21.66
CA PHE A 271 -0.90 -8.65 -20.62
C PHE A 271 -0.90 -9.81 -19.61
N LEU A 272 -2.08 -10.28 -19.19
CA LEU A 272 -2.20 -11.46 -18.35
C LEU A 272 -1.71 -12.72 -19.08
N ARG A 273 -2.00 -12.89 -20.37
CA ARG A 273 -1.50 -14.02 -21.17
C ARG A 273 0.03 -14.05 -21.21
N ALA A 274 0.66 -12.90 -21.45
CA ALA A 274 2.11 -12.75 -21.42
C ALA A 274 2.69 -13.15 -20.05
N THR A 275 2.05 -12.70 -18.96
CA THR A 275 2.42 -13.05 -17.59
C THR A 275 2.32 -14.56 -17.32
N LEU A 276 1.23 -15.21 -17.77
CA LEU A 276 1.06 -16.65 -17.64
C LEU A 276 2.10 -17.44 -18.43
N TYR A 277 2.47 -17.00 -19.64
CA TYR A 277 3.56 -17.63 -20.39
C TYR A 277 4.91 -17.47 -19.69
N TYR A 278 5.16 -16.29 -19.13
CA TYR A 278 6.38 -16.01 -18.38
C TYR A 278 6.50 -16.93 -17.15
N LYS A 279 5.44 -17.10 -16.34
CA LYS A 279 5.41 -18.03 -15.20
C LYS A 279 5.60 -19.50 -15.59
N GLN A 280 5.19 -19.87 -16.80
CA GLN A 280 5.45 -21.20 -17.38
C GLN A 280 6.86 -21.34 -17.97
N ASN A 281 7.74 -20.34 -17.80
CA ASN A 281 9.06 -20.27 -18.41
C ASN A 281 9.03 -20.33 -19.96
N LYS A 282 7.90 -19.99 -20.59
CA LYS A 282 7.72 -19.89 -22.05
C LYS A 282 8.13 -18.49 -22.52
N ILE A 283 9.40 -18.13 -22.31
CA ILE A 283 9.93 -16.76 -22.44
C ILE A 283 9.64 -16.12 -23.79
N SER A 284 9.88 -16.82 -24.91
CA SER A 284 9.65 -16.27 -26.25
C SER A 284 8.18 -15.92 -26.52
N LEU A 285 7.24 -16.69 -25.95
CA LEU A 285 5.81 -16.39 -26.06
C LEU A 285 5.42 -15.19 -25.19
N ALA A 286 5.99 -15.08 -23.98
CA ALA A 286 5.78 -13.93 -23.12
C ALA A 286 6.23 -12.62 -23.80
N ILE A 287 7.45 -12.59 -24.35
CA ILE A 287 7.98 -11.42 -25.08
C ILE A 287 7.06 -11.04 -26.25
N LYS A 288 6.61 -12.04 -27.03
CA LYS A 288 5.70 -11.79 -28.16
C LYS A 288 4.39 -11.13 -27.70
N GLU A 289 3.79 -11.62 -26.63
CA GLU A 289 2.53 -11.09 -26.12
C GLU A 289 2.69 -9.72 -25.45
N PHE A 290 3.79 -9.46 -24.74
CA PHE A 290 4.08 -8.11 -24.21
C PHE A 290 4.28 -7.08 -25.33
N ASN A 291 4.98 -7.43 -26.42
CA ASN A 291 5.08 -6.55 -27.58
C ASN A 291 3.71 -6.32 -28.23
N LYS A 292 2.84 -7.35 -28.28
CA LYS A 292 1.47 -7.19 -28.76
C LYS A 292 0.67 -6.19 -27.89
N CYS A 293 0.88 -6.16 -26.58
CA CYS A 293 0.28 -5.14 -25.73
C CYS A 293 0.71 -3.71 -26.14
N LEU A 294 1.99 -3.53 -26.43
CA LEU A 294 2.54 -2.24 -26.88
C LEU A 294 1.98 -1.83 -28.24
N ASP A 295 1.83 -2.77 -29.17
CA ASP A 295 1.24 -2.52 -30.50
C ASP A 295 -0.23 -2.10 -30.41
N MET A 296 -0.96 -2.66 -29.45
CA MET A 296 -2.38 -2.36 -29.22
C MET A 296 -2.61 -1.07 -28.43
N GLY A 297 -1.65 -0.69 -27.58
CA GLY A 297 -1.83 0.40 -26.63
C GLY A 297 -2.81 0.08 -25.51
N GLU A 298 -3.15 1.09 -24.73
CA GLU A 298 -4.05 0.94 -23.57
C GLU A 298 -5.45 0.47 -23.98
N SER A 299 -6.02 -0.44 -23.17
CA SER A 299 -7.41 -0.86 -23.31
C SER A 299 -8.36 0.33 -23.23
N PRO A 300 -9.54 0.30 -23.90
CA PRO A 300 -10.61 1.24 -23.62
C PRO A 300 -10.97 1.26 -22.13
N ILE A 301 -11.46 2.39 -21.60
CA ILE A 301 -11.69 2.60 -20.17
C ILE A 301 -12.50 1.48 -19.50
N TYR A 302 -13.50 0.90 -20.19
CA TYR A 302 -14.34 -0.18 -19.63
C TYR A 302 -13.65 -1.55 -19.55
N LEU A 303 -12.46 -1.67 -20.14
CA LEU A 303 -11.57 -2.84 -20.18
C LEU A 303 -10.20 -2.57 -19.54
N ASN A 304 -9.92 -1.34 -19.08
CA ASN A 304 -8.63 -0.96 -18.51
C ASN A 304 -8.65 -1.17 -16.98
N PHE A 305 -8.20 -2.35 -16.57
CA PHE A 305 -8.06 -2.77 -15.17
C PHE A 305 -6.60 -2.75 -14.69
N ILE A 306 -5.63 -2.77 -15.62
CA ILE A 306 -4.20 -2.72 -15.38
C ILE A 306 -3.67 -1.46 -16.06
N GLU A 307 -3.53 -0.39 -15.27
CA GLU A 307 -2.90 0.85 -15.73
C GLU A 307 -1.50 0.56 -16.28
N GLY A 308 -1.25 0.96 -17.53
CA GLY A 308 0.05 0.81 -18.16
C GLY A 308 0.26 -0.53 -18.86
N ALA A 309 -0.76 -1.39 -18.93
CA ALA A 309 -0.67 -2.70 -19.59
C ALA A 309 -0.30 -2.59 -21.06
N GLY A 310 -0.76 -1.54 -21.75
CA GLY A 310 -0.41 -1.26 -23.15
C GLY A 310 0.79 -0.34 -23.31
N SER A 311 1.49 0.00 -22.21
CA SER A 311 2.56 0.99 -22.22
C SER A 311 3.67 0.66 -21.21
N PHE A 312 3.81 1.44 -20.13
CA PHE A 312 4.96 1.40 -19.25
C PHE A 312 5.12 0.08 -18.48
N ARG A 313 4.03 -0.65 -18.16
CA ARG A 313 4.14 -1.96 -17.51
C ARG A 313 4.56 -3.07 -18.48
N ALA A 314 4.15 -3.00 -19.74
CA ALA A 314 4.62 -3.95 -20.75
C ALA A 314 6.12 -3.74 -21.04
N TYR A 315 6.57 -2.49 -21.12
CA TYR A 315 8.00 -2.18 -21.21
C TYR A 315 8.77 -2.67 -19.98
N ASP A 316 8.25 -2.45 -18.76
CA ASP A 316 8.91 -2.93 -17.54
C ASP A 316 8.99 -4.46 -17.49
N ALA A 317 7.92 -5.17 -17.84
CA ALA A 317 7.93 -6.63 -17.92
C ALA A 317 8.97 -7.16 -18.94
N LEU A 318 9.10 -6.51 -20.09
CA LEU A 318 10.15 -6.83 -21.06
C LEU A 318 11.55 -6.56 -20.47
N ALA A 319 11.75 -5.42 -19.81
CA ALA A 319 13.01 -5.10 -19.15
C ALA A 319 13.41 -6.18 -18.13
N GLN A 320 12.47 -6.64 -17.29
CA GLN A 320 12.74 -7.71 -16.33
C GLN A 320 13.12 -9.03 -17.01
N ILE A 321 12.43 -9.41 -18.09
CA ILE A 321 12.77 -10.61 -18.87
C ILE A 321 14.20 -10.50 -19.42
N TYR A 322 14.55 -9.38 -20.07
CA TYR A 322 15.89 -9.21 -20.63
C TYR A 322 16.97 -9.13 -19.55
N TYR A 323 16.66 -8.58 -18.38
CA TYR A 323 17.54 -8.61 -17.22
C TYR A 323 17.87 -10.05 -16.80
N GLU A 324 16.87 -10.93 -16.74
CA GLU A 324 17.06 -12.34 -16.39
C GLU A 324 17.81 -13.14 -17.47
N LEU A 325 17.60 -12.80 -18.74
CA LEU A 325 18.36 -13.33 -19.87
C LEU A 325 19.81 -12.79 -19.93
N LYS A 326 20.14 -11.81 -19.06
CA LYS A 326 21.42 -11.09 -19.03
C LYS A 326 21.71 -10.29 -20.32
N ASP A 327 20.67 -9.98 -21.07
CA ASP A 327 20.74 -9.05 -22.18
C ASP A 327 20.53 -7.64 -21.62
N TYR A 328 21.61 -7.09 -21.08
CA TYR A 328 21.56 -5.81 -20.36
C TYR A 328 21.35 -4.61 -21.30
N ASP A 329 21.71 -4.74 -22.58
CA ASP A 329 21.48 -3.70 -23.58
C ASP A 329 19.98 -3.52 -23.86
N GLU A 330 19.27 -4.62 -24.14
CA GLU A 330 17.81 -4.59 -24.33
C GLU A 330 17.08 -4.24 -23.03
N CYS A 331 17.55 -4.75 -21.89
CA CYS A 331 17.00 -4.38 -20.59
C CYS A 331 17.08 -2.86 -20.36
N TYR A 332 18.24 -2.25 -20.58
CA TYR A 332 18.45 -0.82 -20.44
C TYR A 332 17.56 -0.03 -21.42
N HIS A 333 17.44 -0.50 -22.67
CA HIS A 333 16.55 0.11 -23.67
C HIS A 333 15.12 0.19 -23.15
N TYR A 334 14.57 -0.92 -22.65
CA TYR A 334 13.20 -0.96 -22.15
C TYR A 334 13.04 -0.17 -20.85
N CYS A 335 13.98 -0.22 -19.90
CA CYS A 335 13.94 0.64 -18.72
C CYS A 335 13.84 2.12 -19.08
N LYS A 336 14.60 2.57 -20.09
CA LYS A 336 14.52 3.94 -20.60
C LYS A 336 13.14 4.26 -21.19
N LYS A 337 12.52 3.32 -21.91
CA LYS A 337 11.15 3.49 -22.44
C LYS A 337 10.13 3.66 -21.33
N VAL A 338 10.25 2.91 -20.23
CA VAL A 338 9.38 3.06 -19.06
C VAL A 338 9.46 4.47 -18.49
N LEU A 339 10.67 4.96 -18.21
CA LEU A 339 10.90 6.28 -17.61
C LEU A 339 10.50 7.44 -18.55
N GLN A 340 10.58 7.24 -19.87
CA GLN A 340 10.08 8.21 -20.84
C GLN A 340 8.55 8.33 -20.84
N VAL A 341 7.84 7.22 -20.68
CA VAL A 341 6.37 7.18 -20.67
C VAL A 341 5.82 7.60 -19.31
N ASN A 342 6.43 7.12 -18.22
CA ASN A 342 6.02 7.41 -16.86
C ASN A 342 7.25 7.67 -15.96
N PRO A 343 7.74 8.92 -15.89
CA PRO A 343 8.90 9.28 -15.06
C PRO A 343 8.70 9.03 -13.56
N LYS A 344 7.45 8.90 -13.09
CA LYS A 344 7.13 8.61 -11.68
C LYS A 344 7.23 7.12 -11.33
N PHE A 345 7.31 6.24 -12.34
CA PHE A 345 7.50 4.82 -12.13
C PHE A 345 9.00 4.53 -12.01
N ILE A 346 9.51 4.54 -10.78
CA ILE A 346 10.95 4.60 -10.48
C ILE A 346 11.66 3.24 -10.49
N ASP A 347 10.92 2.13 -10.45
CA ASP A 347 11.46 0.75 -10.45
C ASP A 347 12.58 0.51 -11.49
N PRO A 348 12.47 1.02 -12.74
CA PRO A 348 13.53 0.86 -13.75
C PRO A 348 14.87 1.50 -13.37
N LEU A 349 14.89 2.55 -12.55
CA LEU A 349 16.14 3.16 -12.07
C LEU A 349 16.94 2.18 -11.23
N HIS A 350 16.28 1.35 -10.42
CA HIS A 350 16.94 0.31 -9.63
C HIS A 350 17.57 -0.75 -10.54
N THR A 351 16.89 -1.14 -11.62
CA THR A 351 17.40 -2.10 -12.60
C THR A 351 18.59 -1.53 -13.37
N ILE A 352 18.47 -0.30 -13.89
CA ILE A 352 19.56 0.40 -14.56
C ILE A 352 20.79 0.49 -13.66
N MET A 353 20.61 0.87 -12.39
CA MET A 353 21.71 0.98 -11.46
C MET A 353 22.42 -0.36 -11.22
N LYS A 354 21.68 -1.48 -11.11
CA LYS A 354 22.27 -2.82 -11.02
C LYS A 354 23.10 -3.17 -12.26
N ILE A 355 22.60 -2.85 -13.45
CA ILE A 355 23.33 -3.06 -14.71
C ILE A 355 24.64 -2.27 -14.70
N LEU A 356 24.58 -0.97 -14.41
CA LEU A 356 25.76 -0.11 -14.44
C LEU A 356 26.81 -0.49 -13.39
N PHE A 357 26.39 -0.95 -12.21
CA PHE A 357 27.30 -1.51 -11.21
C PHE A 357 27.94 -2.84 -11.67
N ASN A 358 27.17 -3.72 -12.33
CA ASN A 358 27.71 -4.97 -12.88
C ASN A 358 28.74 -4.70 -14.00
N GLU A 359 28.56 -3.64 -14.78
CA GLU A 359 29.52 -3.14 -15.77
C GLU A 359 30.77 -2.47 -15.15
N GLN A 360 30.84 -2.36 -13.82
CA GLN A 360 31.92 -1.68 -13.10
C GLN A 360 32.13 -0.23 -13.55
N ARG A 361 31.05 0.48 -13.89
CA ARG A 361 31.09 1.90 -14.24
C ARG A 361 31.56 2.74 -13.05
N ASP A 362 32.21 3.86 -13.37
CA ASP A 362 32.56 4.86 -12.36
C ASP A 362 31.29 5.42 -11.71
N ILE A 363 31.36 5.72 -10.42
CA ILE A 363 30.19 6.16 -9.67
C ILE A 363 29.63 7.49 -10.18
N ASN A 364 30.47 8.38 -10.71
CA ASN A 364 30.01 9.65 -11.27
C ASN A 364 29.28 9.45 -12.59
N ASP A 365 29.71 8.49 -13.43
CA ASP A 365 28.99 8.10 -14.64
C ASP A 365 27.60 7.52 -14.30
N ILE A 366 27.51 6.71 -13.23
CA ILE A 366 26.21 6.19 -12.76
C ILE A 366 25.30 7.34 -12.31
N LYS A 367 25.83 8.26 -11.49
CA LYS A 367 25.08 9.44 -11.02
C LYS A 367 24.57 10.27 -12.20
N GLU A 368 25.45 10.64 -13.12
CA GLU A 368 25.11 11.45 -14.30
C GLU A 368 24.03 10.77 -15.15
N LYS A 369 24.15 9.46 -15.38
CA LYS A 369 23.13 8.69 -16.11
C LYS A 369 21.77 8.69 -15.41
N LEU A 370 21.74 8.43 -14.10
CA LEU A 370 20.49 8.42 -13.35
C LEU A 370 19.85 9.81 -13.28
N GLU A 371 20.65 10.85 -13.04
CA GLU A 371 20.20 12.25 -13.04
C GLU A 371 19.62 12.65 -14.40
N SER A 372 20.20 12.18 -15.52
CA SER A 372 19.74 12.53 -16.86
C SER A 372 18.28 12.15 -17.18
N PHE A 373 17.70 11.20 -16.44
CA PHE A 373 16.28 10.82 -16.58
C PHE A 373 15.31 11.87 -16.01
N PHE A 374 15.79 12.77 -15.15
CA PHE A 374 15.02 13.86 -14.55
C PHE A 374 15.22 15.20 -15.29
N GLY A 375 16.10 15.25 -16.29
CA GLY A 375 16.39 16.44 -17.07
C GLY A 375 17.64 17.19 -16.58
N THR A 376 17.75 18.47 -16.91
CA THR A 376 18.99 19.24 -16.70
C THR A 376 19.10 19.89 -15.32
N ASN A 377 17.98 20.12 -14.64
CA ASN A 377 17.94 20.80 -13.34
C ASN A 377 17.04 20.01 -12.40
N LEU A 378 17.65 19.25 -11.50
CA LEU A 378 16.91 18.46 -10.53
C LEU A 378 16.35 19.33 -9.42
N ASP A 379 15.13 19.02 -8.99
CA ASP A 379 14.51 19.60 -7.81
C ASP A 379 14.71 18.75 -6.53
N GLY A 380 14.25 19.27 -5.39
CA GLY A 380 14.40 18.58 -4.11
C GLY A 380 13.67 17.22 -4.04
N LYS A 381 12.58 17.00 -4.79
CA LYS A 381 11.86 15.73 -4.82
C LYS A 381 12.61 14.69 -5.65
N GLU A 382 13.22 15.11 -6.76
CA GLU A 382 14.02 14.25 -7.63
C GLU A 382 15.31 13.81 -6.91
N TYR A 383 15.96 14.71 -6.17
CA TYR A 383 17.06 14.33 -5.29
C TYR A 383 16.65 13.36 -4.17
N ILE A 384 15.46 13.52 -3.56
CA ILE A 384 14.93 12.52 -2.61
C ILE A 384 14.72 11.17 -3.30
N THR A 385 14.20 11.17 -4.53
CA THR A 385 13.95 9.95 -5.30
C THR A 385 15.26 9.21 -5.57
N LEU A 386 16.30 9.92 -6.04
CA LEU A 386 17.63 9.34 -6.21
C LEU A 386 18.22 8.85 -4.88
N ALA A 387 18.04 9.59 -3.79
CA ALA A 387 18.50 9.15 -2.48
C ALA A 387 17.84 7.83 -2.05
N ASP A 388 16.53 7.70 -2.24
CA ASP A 388 15.78 6.48 -1.91
C ASP A 388 16.27 5.30 -2.78
N VAL A 389 16.51 5.52 -4.09
CA VAL A 389 17.09 4.50 -5.01
C VAL A 389 18.48 4.03 -4.55
N TYR A 390 19.38 4.95 -4.22
CA TYR A 390 20.73 4.61 -3.73
C TYR A 390 20.70 3.95 -2.34
N PHE A 391 19.77 4.37 -1.48
CA PHE A 391 19.61 3.81 -0.14
C PHE A 391 19.21 2.33 -0.19
N GLU A 392 18.24 1.98 -1.03
CA GLU A 392 17.81 0.58 -1.22
C GLU A 392 18.92 -0.32 -1.72
N GLN A 393 19.91 0.24 -2.40
CA GLN A 393 21.06 -0.50 -2.92
C GLN A 393 22.30 -0.36 -2.04
N ARG A 394 22.07 0.02 -0.79
CA ARG A 394 23.04 0.08 0.30
C ARG A 394 24.21 1.03 0.01
N LYS A 395 23.99 2.01 -0.87
CA LYS A 395 24.93 3.09 -1.18
C LYS A 395 24.64 4.31 -0.31
N TYR A 396 24.72 4.11 1.01
CA TYR A 396 24.27 5.08 2.01
C TYR A 396 25.00 6.43 1.96
N GLU A 397 26.28 6.44 1.58
CA GLU A 397 27.06 7.67 1.43
C GLU A 397 26.49 8.56 0.31
N ILE A 398 26.13 7.95 -0.81
CA ILE A 398 25.57 8.65 -1.97
C ILE A 398 24.14 9.07 -1.70
N ALA A 399 23.34 8.20 -1.08
CA ALA A 399 22.00 8.55 -0.63
C ALA A 399 22.03 9.77 0.30
N TYR A 400 22.98 9.80 1.23
CA TYR A 400 23.18 10.94 2.13
C TYR A 400 23.58 12.23 1.40
N GLU A 401 24.46 12.16 0.40
CA GLU A 401 24.83 13.30 -0.45
C GLU A 401 23.60 13.89 -1.16
N TYR A 402 22.76 13.05 -1.77
CA TYR A 402 21.55 13.51 -2.44
C TYR A 402 20.53 14.11 -1.48
N LEU A 403 20.41 13.57 -0.26
CA LEU A 403 19.58 14.19 0.78
C LEU A 403 20.10 15.58 1.15
N ILE A 404 21.41 15.80 1.24
CA ILE A 404 21.96 17.15 1.48
C ILE A 404 21.57 18.10 0.34
N LYS A 405 21.73 17.69 -0.92
CA LYS A 405 21.31 18.50 -2.08
C LYS A 405 19.82 18.84 -2.03
N ALA A 406 18.97 17.87 -1.67
CA ALA A 406 17.55 18.11 -1.48
C ALA A 406 17.27 19.13 -0.35
N GLU A 407 18.00 19.05 0.76
CA GLU A 407 17.86 19.94 1.93
C GLU A 407 18.12 21.42 1.58
N GLU A 408 18.97 21.69 0.59
CA GLU A 408 19.25 23.05 0.11
C GLU A 408 18.08 23.66 -0.69
N MET A 409 17.17 22.83 -1.22
CA MET A 409 16.11 23.26 -2.14
C MET A 409 14.72 23.27 -1.52
N ILE A 410 14.44 22.32 -0.62
CA ILE A 410 13.13 22.13 -0.01
C ILE A 410 13.21 22.24 1.52
N GLY A 411 12.15 22.78 2.11
CA GLY A 411 12.04 22.91 3.56
C GLY A 411 12.04 21.56 4.29
N PHE A 412 12.44 21.59 5.56
CA PHE A 412 12.58 20.40 6.40
C PHE A 412 11.25 19.64 6.58
N SER A 413 11.32 18.31 6.56
CA SER A 413 10.24 17.43 7.01
C SER A 413 10.76 16.34 7.94
N SER A 414 9.88 15.80 8.81
CA SER A 414 10.24 14.64 9.64
C SER A 414 10.70 13.45 8.79
N LYS A 415 10.08 13.27 7.61
CA LYS A 415 10.44 12.24 6.62
C LYS A 415 11.86 12.43 6.08
N HIS A 416 12.27 13.67 5.83
CA HIS A 416 13.62 14.00 5.38
C HIS A 416 14.67 13.71 6.46
N PHE A 417 14.46 14.21 7.69
CA PHE A 417 15.38 13.92 8.79
C PHE A 417 15.48 12.43 9.10
N TYR A 418 14.38 11.69 9.00
CA TYR A 418 14.39 10.25 9.23
C TYR A 418 15.27 9.53 8.20
N ARG A 419 15.12 9.83 6.90
CA ARG A 419 15.99 9.27 5.83
C ARG A 419 17.46 9.58 6.08
N LYS A 420 17.77 10.84 6.39
CA LYS A 420 19.14 11.31 6.63
C LYS A 420 19.77 10.62 7.84
N GLY A 421 19.01 10.50 8.94
CA GLY A 421 19.42 9.77 10.14
C GLY A 421 19.69 8.30 9.85
N MET A 422 18.82 7.64 9.07
CA MET A 422 19.03 6.24 8.69
C MET A 422 20.30 6.03 7.86
N CYS A 423 20.60 6.92 6.90
CA CYS A 423 21.87 6.86 6.16
C CYS A 423 23.07 6.95 7.11
N LEU A 424 23.07 7.93 8.02
CA LEU A 424 24.14 8.12 9.00
C LEU A 424 24.29 6.93 9.96
N LEU A 425 23.19 6.31 10.37
CA LEU A 425 23.19 5.10 11.19
C LEU A 425 23.92 3.95 10.48
N PHE A 426 23.60 3.69 9.22
CA PHE A 426 24.27 2.63 8.44
C PHE A 426 25.72 2.97 8.10
N LEU A 427 26.05 4.26 7.97
CA LEU A 427 27.44 4.74 7.88
C LEU A 427 28.18 4.70 9.23
N LYS A 428 27.57 4.16 10.29
CA LYS A 428 28.12 4.04 11.65
C LYS A 428 28.50 5.39 12.28
N ASN A 429 27.96 6.49 11.75
CA ASN A 429 28.09 7.83 12.32
C ASN A 429 26.96 8.07 13.33
N TYR A 430 26.98 7.31 14.43
CA TYR A 430 25.89 7.28 15.42
C TYR A 430 25.62 8.64 16.05
N LYS A 431 26.67 9.46 16.25
CA LYS A 431 26.54 10.79 16.86
C LYS A 431 25.74 11.75 15.98
N GLU A 432 26.07 11.86 14.69
CA GLU A 432 25.33 12.74 13.78
C GLU A 432 23.96 12.14 13.41
N SER A 433 23.87 10.81 13.33
CA SER A 433 22.59 10.09 13.20
C SER A 433 21.63 10.47 14.33
N TYR A 434 22.09 10.38 15.58
CA TYR A 434 21.31 10.78 16.76
C TYR A 434 20.81 12.21 16.67
N LYS A 435 21.72 13.17 16.41
CA LYS A 435 21.35 14.60 16.28
C LYS A 435 20.33 14.83 15.18
N THR A 436 20.41 14.06 14.10
CA THR A 436 19.49 14.17 12.97
C THR A 436 18.10 13.66 13.37
N PHE A 437 18.00 12.50 14.02
CA PHE A 437 16.74 12.00 14.55
C PHE A 437 16.14 12.90 15.62
N GLU A 438 16.96 13.52 16.46
CA GLU A 438 16.52 14.45 17.51
C GLU A 438 15.76 15.66 16.94
N LYS A 439 15.99 16.05 15.67
CA LYS A 439 15.24 17.12 15.00
C LYS A 439 13.76 16.77 14.81
N ILE A 440 13.39 15.48 14.85
CA ILE A 440 12.01 15.02 14.78
C ILE A 440 11.39 15.16 16.17
N LYS A 441 10.49 16.14 16.35
CA LYS A 441 9.91 16.47 17.67
C LYS A 441 8.47 15.98 17.88
N LYS A 442 7.75 15.66 16.81
CA LYS A 442 6.33 15.25 16.83
C LYS A 442 5.92 14.57 15.52
N GLY A 443 4.73 13.97 15.52
CA GLY A 443 4.15 13.27 14.37
C GLY A 443 4.46 11.77 14.36
N GLU A 444 4.00 11.07 13.32
CA GLU A 444 4.04 9.61 13.19
C GLU A 444 5.45 9.01 13.28
N LEU A 445 6.48 9.75 12.86
CA LEU A 445 7.87 9.31 12.88
C LEU A 445 8.57 9.57 14.22
N TYR A 446 7.93 10.26 15.17
CA TYR A 446 8.58 10.66 16.42
C TYR A 446 9.01 9.47 17.26
N GLU A 447 8.12 8.52 17.51
CA GLU A 447 8.45 7.32 18.29
C GLU A 447 9.49 6.44 17.56
N LYS A 448 9.33 6.28 16.24
CA LYS A 448 10.33 5.59 15.40
C LYS A 448 11.71 6.24 15.52
N ALA A 449 11.78 7.57 15.51
CA ALA A 449 13.02 8.32 15.69
C ALA A 449 13.64 8.10 17.09
N ILE A 450 12.83 8.06 18.15
CA ILE A 450 13.31 7.71 19.51
C ILE A 450 13.98 6.34 19.50
N TYR A 451 13.38 5.33 18.90
CA TYR A 451 14.01 4.00 18.82
C TYR A 451 15.31 4.00 18.03
N LYS A 452 15.42 4.78 16.94
CA LYS A 452 16.70 4.94 16.23
C LYS A 452 17.74 5.69 17.05
N MET A 453 17.35 6.68 17.86
CA MET A 453 18.24 7.35 18.82
C MET A 453 18.71 6.38 19.92
N VAL A 454 17.82 5.54 20.44
CA VAL A 454 18.18 4.46 21.39
C VAL A 454 19.22 3.54 20.76
N LEU A 455 19.01 3.11 19.52
CA LEU A 455 19.96 2.26 18.81
C LEU A 455 21.32 2.94 18.65
N CYS A 456 21.34 4.23 18.27
CA CYS A 456 22.60 4.99 18.19
C CYS A 456 23.35 5.01 19.52
N GLU A 457 22.66 5.18 20.65
CA GLU A 457 23.27 5.18 21.98
C GLU A 457 23.77 3.79 22.39
N ILE A 458 22.98 2.73 22.14
CA ILE A 458 23.39 1.34 22.38
C ILE A 458 24.67 1.01 21.60
N LEU A 459 24.68 1.30 20.29
CA LEU A 459 25.81 1.00 19.41
C LEU A 459 27.04 1.88 19.69
N SER A 460 26.85 3.03 20.36
CA SER A 460 27.93 3.89 20.87
C SER A 460 28.41 3.49 22.26
N GLY A 461 27.80 2.50 22.92
CA GLY A 461 28.13 2.06 24.28
C GLY A 461 27.49 2.89 25.41
N ASN A 462 26.61 3.84 25.09
CA ASN A 462 26.01 4.76 26.05
C ASN A 462 24.69 4.20 26.64
N MET A 463 24.78 3.08 27.36
CA MET A 463 23.61 2.33 27.85
C MET A 463 22.70 3.13 28.80
N TYR A 464 23.26 4.09 29.54
CA TYR A 464 22.50 4.99 30.41
C TYR A 464 21.55 5.90 29.61
N ASN A 465 22.05 6.54 28.55
CA ASN A 465 21.24 7.41 27.69
C ASN A 465 20.18 6.61 26.94
N ALA A 466 20.55 5.42 26.43
CA ALA A 466 19.60 4.49 25.82
C ALA A 466 18.42 4.18 26.76
N THR A 467 18.71 3.90 28.04
CA THR A 467 17.69 3.66 29.06
C THR A 467 16.80 4.88 29.30
N LYS A 468 17.40 6.08 29.36
CA LYS A 468 16.65 7.33 29.52
C LYS A 468 15.66 7.55 28.38
N LEU A 469 16.09 7.30 27.14
CA LEU A 469 15.25 7.45 25.94
C LEU A 469 14.13 6.41 25.88
N LEU A 470 14.42 5.16 26.25
CA LEU A 470 13.41 4.11 26.32
C LEU A 470 12.30 4.41 27.34
N ASN A 471 12.60 5.21 28.37
CA ASN A 471 11.61 5.69 29.33
C ASN A 471 10.81 6.91 28.84
N MET A 472 11.18 7.52 27.70
CA MET A 472 10.40 8.60 27.08
C MET A 472 9.31 8.09 26.13
N VAL A 473 9.32 6.81 25.80
CA VAL A 473 8.31 6.18 24.94
C VAL A 473 6.96 6.12 25.67
N ARG A 474 5.86 6.35 24.94
CA ARG A 474 4.50 6.30 25.50
C ARG A 474 4.14 4.87 25.92
N ASN A 475 3.40 4.73 27.02
CA ASN A 475 2.95 3.46 27.59
C ASN A 475 4.06 2.41 27.74
N PRO A 476 5.16 2.73 28.47
CA PRO A 476 6.36 1.91 28.49
C PRO A 476 6.14 0.48 29.01
N GLU A 477 5.12 0.24 29.83
CA GLU A 477 4.84 -1.06 30.43
C GLU A 477 4.26 -2.08 29.44
N ASN A 478 3.49 -1.62 28.44
CA ASN A 478 2.81 -2.47 27.44
C ASN A 478 3.38 -2.32 26.03
N ASN A 479 4.63 -1.83 25.89
CA ASN A 479 5.26 -1.61 24.60
C ASN A 479 6.25 -2.73 24.27
N ASN A 480 5.85 -3.65 23.38
CA ASN A 480 6.68 -4.79 22.98
C ASN A 480 8.00 -4.35 22.33
N THR A 481 7.99 -3.28 21.53
CA THR A 481 9.20 -2.71 20.92
C THR A 481 10.18 -2.23 21.98
N ARG A 482 9.69 -1.55 23.02
CA ARG A 482 10.52 -1.14 24.16
C ARG A 482 11.16 -2.35 24.85
N LYS A 483 10.41 -3.43 25.10
CA LYS A 483 10.94 -4.66 25.71
C LYS A 483 12.10 -5.24 24.89
N VAL A 484 11.93 -5.36 23.57
CA VAL A 484 12.99 -5.86 22.66
C VAL A 484 14.24 -4.97 22.67
N TYR A 485 14.08 -3.64 22.67
CA TYR A 485 15.25 -2.74 22.73
C TYR A 485 15.96 -2.76 24.10
N TYR A 486 15.23 -2.99 25.21
CA TYR A 486 15.85 -3.25 26.52
C TYR A 486 16.65 -4.54 26.52
N ALA A 487 16.08 -5.62 25.95
CA ALA A 487 16.77 -6.88 25.80
C ALA A 487 18.05 -6.71 24.97
N LEU A 488 17.98 -6.04 23.82
CA LEU A 488 19.15 -5.75 22.98
C LEU A 488 20.25 -5.04 23.77
N LYS A 489 19.89 -3.97 24.49
CA LYS A 489 20.82 -3.19 25.31
C LYS A 489 21.51 -4.08 26.33
N ASN A 490 20.75 -4.89 27.07
CA ASN A 490 21.28 -5.78 28.10
C ASN A 490 22.20 -6.86 27.50
N THR A 491 21.80 -7.45 26.36
CA THR A 491 22.59 -8.42 25.61
C THR A 491 23.95 -7.85 25.20
N LEU A 492 23.97 -6.63 24.63
CA LEU A 492 25.23 -5.99 24.21
C LEU A 492 26.07 -5.48 25.39
N GLU A 493 25.46 -5.16 26.53
CA GLU A 493 26.14 -4.82 27.78
C GLU A 493 26.72 -6.07 28.50
N GLY A 494 26.38 -7.27 28.05
CA GLY A 494 26.80 -8.53 28.69
C GLY A 494 26.09 -8.81 30.01
N LYS A 495 24.90 -8.23 30.23
CA LYS A 495 24.05 -8.50 31.38
C LYS A 495 23.18 -9.74 31.15
N ASN A 496 22.78 -10.38 32.24
CA ASN A 496 21.78 -11.44 32.21
C ASN A 496 20.48 -10.92 31.58
N TYR A 497 19.86 -11.78 30.78
CA TYR A 497 18.63 -11.51 30.06
C TYR A 497 17.47 -12.29 30.68
N GLU A 498 16.29 -11.67 30.68
CA GLU A 498 15.04 -12.33 31.04
C GLU A 498 14.39 -12.84 29.76
N ILE A 499 13.70 -13.99 29.87
CA ILE A 499 12.84 -14.50 28.79
C ILE A 499 11.77 -13.44 28.54
N ILE A 500 11.59 -13.04 27.28
CA ILE A 500 10.58 -12.04 26.88
C ILE A 500 9.20 -12.69 26.86
N SER A 501 9.09 -13.88 26.28
CA SER A 501 7.89 -14.71 26.32
C SER A 501 8.27 -16.17 26.06
N ASP A 502 7.66 -17.09 26.79
CA ASP A 502 7.73 -18.54 26.58
C ASP A 502 6.45 -19.11 25.92
N ASP A 503 5.49 -18.23 25.61
CA ASP A 503 4.27 -18.59 24.87
C ASP A 503 4.49 -18.40 23.36
N GLN A 504 4.11 -19.41 22.57
CA GLN A 504 4.30 -19.41 21.12
C GLN A 504 3.51 -18.32 20.40
N GLU A 505 2.27 -18.05 20.82
CA GLU A 505 1.42 -17.06 20.13
C GLU A 505 1.83 -15.63 20.47
N GLU A 506 2.16 -15.36 21.73
CA GLU A 506 2.70 -14.06 22.15
C GLU A 506 4.06 -13.79 21.51
N SER A 507 4.92 -14.82 21.42
CA SER A 507 6.25 -14.74 20.80
C SER A 507 6.23 -14.27 19.34
N LYS A 508 5.17 -14.54 18.58
CA LYS A 508 5.02 -14.05 17.19
C LYS A 508 5.11 -12.53 17.10
N GLN A 509 4.50 -11.81 18.04
CA GLN A 509 4.52 -10.33 18.06
C GLN A 509 5.93 -9.77 18.29
N PHE A 510 6.73 -10.45 19.12
CA PHE A 510 8.12 -10.08 19.36
C PHE A 510 9.04 -10.47 18.21
N THR A 511 8.74 -11.59 17.55
CA THR A 511 9.54 -12.12 16.44
C THR A 511 9.65 -11.09 15.32
N ASP A 512 8.55 -10.45 14.93
CA ASP A 512 8.56 -9.40 13.90
C ASP A 512 9.45 -8.22 14.27
N ILE A 513 9.32 -7.73 15.51
CA ILE A 513 10.11 -6.62 16.03
C ILE A 513 11.61 -6.98 16.08
N ILE A 514 11.94 -8.20 16.53
CA ILE A 514 13.32 -8.68 16.59
C ILE A 514 13.92 -8.74 15.18
N PHE A 515 13.21 -9.28 14.19
CA PHE A 515 13.73 -9.35 12.83
C PHE A 515 13.84 -7.98 12.14
N GLU A 516 12.92 -7.05 12.37
CA GLU A 516 13.08 -5.67 11.93
C GLU A 516 14.35 -5.02 12.51
N LEU A 517 14.63 -5.29 13.79
CA LEU A 517 15.82 -4.79 14.47
C LEU A 517 17.10 -5.45 13.97
N LEU A 518 17.13 -6.79 13.86
CA LEU A 518 18.28 -7.54 13.35
C LEU A 518 18.62 -7.13 11.90
N ASN A 519 17.61 -6.85 11.07
CA ASN A 519 17.78 -6.36 9.71
C ASN A 519 18.53 -5.01 9.65
N ILE A 520 18.42 -4.17 10.69
CA ILE A 520 19.19 -2.94 10.79
C ILE A 520 20.58 -3.22 11.36
N ILE A 521 20.66 -4.01 12.44
CA ILE A 521 21.91 -4.23 13.18
C ILE A 521 22.97 -4.90 12.30
N ILE A 522 22.58 -5.88 11.47
CA ILE A 522 23.52 -6.63 10.62
C ILE A 522 24.38 -5.71 9.73
N GLU A 523 23.86 -4.55 9.34
CA GLU A 523 24.60 -3.53 8.57
C GLU A 523 25.16 -2.43 9.46
N ALA A 524 24.40 -2.02 10.49
CA ALA A 524 24.70 -0.84 11.29
C ALA A 524 25.77 -1.09 12.37
N THR A 525 26.23 -2.32 12.63
CA THR A 525 27.26 -2.59 13.66
C THR A 525 28.40 -3.51 13.17
N SER A 526 29.26 -3.97 14.07
CA SER A 526 30.31 -4.95 13.76
C SER A 526 29.75 -6.39 13.77
N PRO A 527 30.35 -7.34 13.02
CA PRO A 527 29.88 -8.73 13.01
C PRO A 527 29.72 -9.33 14.42
N GLU A 528 30.64 -9.02 15.34
CA GLU A 528 30.62 -9.55 16.71
C GLU A 528 29.43 -9.03 17.52
N ASN A 529 29.05 -7.75 17.33
CA ASN A 529 27.88 -7.19 17.99
C ASN A 529 26.59 -7.75 17.38
N PHE A 530 26.55 -7.96 16.06
CA PHE A 530 25.41 -8.61 15.43
C PHE A 530 25.23 -10.05 15.92
N GLU A 531 26.30 -10.84 15.99
CA GLU A 531 26.28 -12.20 16.54
C GLU A 531 25.75 -12.22 17.98
N LYS A 532 26.17 -11.27 18.82
CA LYS A 532 25.61 -11.12 20.17
C LYS A 532 24.12 -10.79 20.13
N SER A 533 23.67 -9.93 19.22
CA SER A 533 22.25 -9.57 19.08
C SER A 533 21.37 -10.77 18.70
N LEU A 534 21.90 -11.83 18.08
CA LEU A 534 21.12 -13.05 17.79
C LEU A 534 20.62 -13.75 19.06
N GLN A 535 21.19 -13.46 20.23
CA GLN A 535 20.68 -13.96 21.51
C GLN A 535 19.24 -13.52 21.80
N LEU A 536 18.76 -12.45 21.15
CA LEU A 536 17.35 -12.05 21.21
C LEU A 536 16.40 -13.16 20.76
N LEU A 537 16.83 -13.99 19.80
CA LEU A 537 16.03 -15.11 19.30
C LEU A 537 15.85 -16.21 20.35
N ASN A 538 16.74 -16.30 21.34
CA ASN A 538 16.64 -17.25 22.45
C ASN A 538 15.76 -16.74 23.61
N LEU A 539 15.20 -15.52 23.50
CA LEU A 539 14.33 -14.93 24.52
C LEU A 539 12.83 -15.13 24.22
N ILE A 540 12.52 -15.79 23.11
CA ILE A 540 11.17 -16.04 22.63
C ILE A 540 11.04 -17.51 22.22
N GLU A 541 9.83 -18.07 22.31
CA GLU A 541 9.54 -19.43 21.86
C GLU A 541 8.87 -19.38 20.48
N ASN A 542 9.65 -19.53 19.40
CA ASN A 542 9.13 -19.56 18.04
C ASN A 542 9.99 -20.48 17.15
N ASP A 543 9.36 -21.46 16.51
CA ASP A 543 10.00 -22.47 15.67
C ASP A 543 10.39 -21.96 14.28
N GLU A 544 9.88 -20.79 13.85
CA GLU A 544 10.22 -20.14 12.58
C GLU A 544 11.50 -19.29 12.64
N VAL A 545 12.13 -19.12 13.81
CA VAL A 545 13.27 -18.19 13.98
C VAL A 545 14.44 -18.53 13.07
N LEU A 546 14.75 -19.82 12.86
CA LEU A 546 15.85 -20.22 11.98
C LEU A 546 15.52 -20.01 10.50
N LEU A 547 14.27 -20.28 10.10
CA LEU A 547 13.80 -20.00 8.74
C LEU A 547 13.92 -18.51 8.42
N ARG A 548 13.45 -17.65 9.33
CA ARG A 548 13.51 -16.19 9.17
C ARG A 548 14.95 -15.66 9.21
N LEU A 549 15.81 -16.25 10.05
CA LEU A 549 17.24 -15.91 10.10
C LEU A 549 17.96 -16.28 8.81
N ALA A 550 17.65 -17.44 8.23
CA ALA A 550 18.20 -17.85 6.94
C ALA A 550 17.80 -16.87 5.81
N LYS A 551 16.53 -16.46 5.78
CA LYS A 551 16.05 -15.42 4.83
C LYS A 551 16.76 -14.08 5.06
N LEU A 552 16.93 -13.67 6.31
CA LEU A 552 17.68 -12.46 6.65
C LEU A 552 19.10 -12.54 6.06
N TYR A 553 19.85 -13.61 6.32
CA TYR A 553 21.19 -13.78 5.76
C TYR A 553 21.20 -13.74 4.23
N TYR A 554 20.24 -14.40 3.58
CA TYR A 554 20.12 -14.41 2.12
C TYR A 554 19.93 -13.00 1.56
N HIS A 555 19.05 -12.19 2.15
CA HIS A 555 18.79 -10.82 1.71
C HIS A 555 19.98 -9.87 1.91
N HIS A 556 20.91 -10.22 2.79
CA HIS A 556 22.17 -9.50 3.02
C HIS A 556 23.36 -10.08 2.24
N GLY A 557 23.12 -11.03 1.33
CA GLY A 557 24.14 -11.63 0.46
C GLY A 557 25.07 -12.62 1.17
N LEU A 558 24.69 -13.09 2.36
CA LEU A 558 25.45 -14.04 3.18
C LEU A 558 25.04 -15.48 2.83
N ASP A 559 25.20 -15.84 1.56
CA ASP A 559 24.62 -17.05 0.95
C ASP A 559 24.99 -18.36 1.66
N ASN A 560 26.25 -18.53 2.05
CA ASN A 560 26.71 -19.78 2.69
C ASN A 560 26.05 -19.97 4.07
N ILE A 561 26.04 -18.91 4.89
CA ILE A 561 25.43 -18.93 6.22
C ILE A 561 23.91 -19.08 6.10
N ALA A 562 23.30 -18.41 5.13
CA ALA A 562 21.87 -18.57 4.84
C ALA A 562 21.52 -20.03 4.51
N TYR A 563 22.31 -20.70 3.67
CA TYR A 563 22.09 -22.11 3.31
C TYR A 563 22.19 -23.03 4.52
N GLU A 564 23.21 -22.82 5.37
CA GLU A 564 23.41 -23.59 6.60
C GLU A 564 22.23 -23.41 7.56
N GLU A 565 21.72 -22.19 7.72
CA GLU A 565 20.58 -21.91 8.60
C GLU A 565 19.25 -22.43 8.04
N PHE A 566 19.04 -22.42 6.72
CA PHE A 566 17.88 -23.12 6.13
C PHE A 566 17.93 -24.62 6.43
N ALA A 567 19.09 -25.26 6.25
CA ALA A 567 19.26 -26.69 6.54
C ALA A 567 19.05 -26.98 8.04
N ARG A 568 19.47 -26.07 8.92
CA ARG A 568 19.28 -26.18 10.36
C ARG A 568 17.81 -26.01 10.76
N SER A 569 17.08 -25.09 10.14
CA SER A 569 15.63 -24.91 10.31
C SER A 569 14.86 -26.21 10.02
N ILE A 570 15.14 -26.82 8.87
CA ILE A 570 14.55 -28.11 8.47
C ILE A 570 14.89 -29.20 9.49
N LYS A 571 16.18 -29.29 9.88
CA LYS A 571 16.66 -30.37 10.74
C LYS A 571 16.11 -30.30 12.17
N LEU A 572 16.00 -29.09 12.73
CA LEU A 572 15.62 -28.90 14.14
C LEU A 572 14.12 -28.72 14.33
N PHE A 573 13.44 -28.07 13.39
CA PHE A 573 12.04 -27.66 13.55
C PHE A 573 11.11 -28.20 12.47
N ASP A 574 11.62 -28.90 11.45
CA ASP A 574 10.84 -29.30 10.26
C ASP A 574 10.17 -28.10 9.56
N GLN A 575 10.77 -26.91 9.68
CA GLN A 575 10.25 -25.65 9.16
C GLN A 575 10.97 -25.23 7.88
N ILE A 576 10.23 -25.15 6.78
CA ILE A 576 10.65 -24.59 5.49
C ILE A 576 9.44 -24.21 4.64
N ASP A 577 9.54 -23.09 3.91
CA ASP A 577 8.53 -22.68 2.94
C ASP A 577 9.05 -22.67 1.50
N TYR A 578 8.14 -22.48 0.54
CA TYR A 578 8.47 -22.46 -0.88
C TYR A 578 9.49 -21.37 -1.24
N GLU A 579 9.40 -20.22 -0.57
CA GLU A 579 10.36 -19.12 -0.73
C GLU A 579 11.77 -19.56 -0.30
N GLY A 580 11.91 -20.13 0.90
CA GLY A 580 13.15 -20.64 1.44
C GLY A 580 13.77 -21.72 0.56
N LEU A 581 12.97 -22.68 0.06
CA LEU A 581 13.45 -23.69 -0.89
C LEU A 581 14.00 -23.06 -2.18
N ASN A 582 13.35 -22.03 -2.70
CA ASN A 582 13.82 -21.31 -3.88
C ASN A 582 15.11 -20.54 -3.62
N MET A 583 15.25 -19.90 -2.45
CA MET A 583 16.48 -19.24 -2.03
C MET A 583 17.63 -20.25 -1.91
N MET A 584 17.42 -21.40 -1.25
CA MET A 584 18.40 -22.49 -1.17
C MET A 584 18.84 -22.98 -2.56
N LYS A 585 17.88 -23.18 -3.46
CA LYS A 585 18.15 -23.58 -4.85
C LYS A 585 19.02 -22.55 -5.58
N LYS A 586 18.73 -21.26 -5.43
CA LYS A 586 19.52 -20.17 -6.04
C LYS A 586 20.95 -20.16 -5.51
N ILE A 587 21.14 -20.28 -4.20
CA ILE A 587 22.47 -20.38 -3.57
C ILE A 587 23.24 -21.58 -4.15
N PHE A 588 22.61 -22.75 -4.18
CA PHE A 588 23.23 -23.97 -4.68
C PHE A 588 23.67 -23.84 -6.15
N LEU A 589 22.83 -23.25 -7.02
CA LEU A 589 23.17 -23.01 -8.42
C LEU A 589 24.31 -21.99 -8.57
N LYS A 590 24.31 -20.93 -7.76
CA LYS A 590 25.38 -19.92 -7.75
C LYS A 590 26.74 -20.54 -7.40
N ASN A 591 26.78 -21.37 -6.37
CA ASN A 591 28.00 -22.05 -5.93
C ASN A 591 28.54 -23.05 -6.98
N LYS A 592 27.67 -23.73 -7.73
CA LYS A 592 28.07 -24.60 -8.84
C LYS A 592 28.62 -23.85 -10.07
N LEU A 593 28.18 -22.61 -10.29
CA LEU A 593 28.63 -21.80 -11.42
C LEU A 593 29.93 -21.03 -11.11
N GLY A 594 30.16 -20.66 -9.84
CA GLY A 594 31.40 -20.01 -9.40
C GLY A 594 32.60 -20.94 -9.22
N THR A 595 32.43 -22.25 -9.43
CA THR A 595 33.50 -23.28 -9.38
C THR A 595 34.01 -23.70 -10.76
N LYS A 596 33.72 -22.91 -11.81
CA LYS A 596 34.27 -23.10 -13.17
C LYS A 596 35.27 -22.02 -13.54
#